data_AF-A0A257NPK3-F1
#
_entry.id   AF-A0A257NPK3-F1
#
_cell.length_a   1.000
_cell.length_b   1.000
_cell.length_c   1.000
_cell.angle_alpha   90.00
_cell.angle_beta   90.00
_cell.angle_gamma   90.00
#
_symmetry.space_group_name_H-M   'P 1'
#
loop_
_entity.id
_entity.type
_entity.pdbx_description
1 polymer ?
#
loop_
_entity_poly.entity_id
_entity_poly.type
_entity_poly.pdbx_seq_one_letter_code
_entity_poly.pdbx_strand_id
1 'polypeptide(L)'
;QMPAQYKLDLEGKGILKRIARGRVPDAVIDRPKGYFPVPALKYVRGPFFEFMREILSSPTAQARGLFEPSYVNRLLSQPDQHFTRLQGAKLWHLAVFELWLQQNNL
;
A
#
# COMPACT_ATOMS: atom_id res chain seq x y z
N GLN A 1 -11.70 -21.36 19.16
CA GLN A 1 -10.44 -21.70 18.48
C GLN A 1 -10.73 -22.78 17.44
N MET A 2 -10.20 -22.67 16.22
CA MET A 2 -10.43 -23.66 15.13
C MET A 2 -9.12 -24.40 14.80
N PRO A 3 -9.13 -25.73 14.57
CA PRO A 3 -7.93 -26.49 14.18
C PRO A 3 -7.22 -25.91 12.95
N ALA A 4 -5.89 -25.88 12.99
CA ALA A 4 -5.07 -25.26 11.95
C ALA A 4 -5.27 -25.88 10.57
N GLN A 5 -5.50 -27.20 10.50
CA GLN A 5 -5.74 -27.93 9.25
C GLN A 5 -6.88 -27.34 8.40
N TYR A 6 -7.94 -26.82 9.03
CA TYR A 6 -9.08 -26.24 8.32
C TYR A 6 -8.81 -24.83 7.77
N LYS A 7 -7.79 -24.12 8.29
CA LYS A 7 -7.36 -22.81 7.78
C LYS A 7 -6.52 -22.94 6.51
N LEU A 8 -5.76 -24.03 6.41
CA LEU A 8 -4.76 -24.29 5.36
C LEU A 8 -5.32 -25.11 4.20
N ASP A 9 -6.43 -25.83 4.42
CA ASP A 9 -7.11 -26.59 3.38
C ASP A 9 -7.54 -25.72 2.17
N LEU A 10 -7.58 -26.33 0.99
CA LEU A 10 -7.89 -25.72 -0.32
C LEU A 10 -7.04 -24.48 -0.64
N GLU A 11 -5.72 -24.60 -0.42
CA GLU A 11 -4.72 -23.53 -0.62
C GLU A 11 -4.99 -22.28 0.25
N GLY A 12 -5.62 -22.51 1.40
CA GLY A 12 -6.05 -21.47 2.32
C GLY A 12 -7.51 -21.06 2.11
N LYS A 13 -8.16 -20.70 3.22
CA LYS A 13 -9.58 -20.32 3.29
C LYS A 13 -10.57 -21.47 2.97
N GLY A 14 -10.16 -22.74 3.02
CA GLY A 14 -11.02 -23.87 2.64
C GLY A 14 -12.35 -23.95 3.40
N ILE A 15 -12.35 -23.76 4.72
CA ILE A 15 -13.60 -23.71 5.50
C ILE A 15 -14.51 -22.54 5.07
N LEU A 16 -13.93 -21.37 4.76
CA LEU A 16 -14.67 -20.20 4.31
C LEU A 16 -15.29 -20.44 2.92
N LYS A 17 -14.54 -21.07 2.01
CA LYS A 17 -15.05 -21.46 0.68
C LYS A 17 -16.24 -22.42 0.81
N ARG A 18 -16.13 -23.46 1.64
CA ARG A 18 -17.22 -24.43 1.88
C ARG A 18 -18.48 -23.78 2.44
N ILE A 19 -18.35 -22.90 3.44
CA ILE A 19 -19.49 -22.18 4.03
C ILE A 19 -20.14 -21.23 3.02
N ALA A 20 -19.37 -20.68 2.08
CA ALA A 20 -19.88 -19.76 1.06
C ALA A 20 -20.64 -20.46 -0.09
N ARG A 21 -20.43 -21.76 -0.31
CA ARG A 21 -21.14 -22.52 -1.36
C ARG A 21 -22.65 -22.49 -1.12
N GLY A 22 -23.41 -22.25 -2.20
CA GLY A 22 -24.86 -22.08 -2.13
C GLY A 22 -25.33 -20.75 -1.50
N ARG A 23 -24.41 -19.84 -1.13
CA ARG A 23 -24.72 -18.48 -0.64
C ARG A 23 -24.33 -17.38 -1.63
N VAL A 24 -23.24 -17.56 -2.35
CA VAL A 24 -22.78 -16.66 -3.43
C VAL A 24 -22.39 -17.49 -4.65
N PRO A 25 -22.33 -16.90 -5.87
CA PRO A 25 -21.92 -17.64 -7.06
C PRO A 25 -20.54 -18.28 -6.91
N ASP A 26 -20.39 -19.51 -7.39
CA ASP A 26 -19.14 -20.26 -7.32
C ASP A 26 -17.97 -19.53 -7.99
N ALA A 27 -18.26 -18.75 -9.04
CA ALA A 27 -17.28 -17.88 -9.71
C ALA A 27 -16.64 -16.82 -8.77
N VAL A 28 -17.33 -16.38 -7.71
CA VAL A 28 -16.77 -15.47 -6.69
C VAL A 28 -15.84 -16.22 -5.74
N ILE A 29 -16.19 -17.46 -5.41
CA ILE A 29 -15.46 -18.33 -4.46
C ILE A 29 -14.17 -18.86 -5.10
N ASP A 30 -14.25 -19.24 -6.37
CA ASP A 30 -13.17 -19.87 -7.13
C ASP A 30 -12.31 -18.87 -7.91
N ARG A 31 -12.64 -17.58 -7.84
CA ARG A 31 -11.83 -16.53 -8.44
C ARG A 31 -10.39 -16.62 -7.91
N PRO A 32 -9.38 -16.68 -8.79
CA PRO A 32 -7.98 -16.64 -8.38
C PRO A 32 -7.69 -15.39 -7.53
N LYS A 33 -6.69 -15.50 -6.64
CA LYS A 33 -6.26 -14.37 -5.81
C LYS A 33 -5.86 -13.20 -6.71
N GLY A 34 -6.67 -12.15 -6.70
CA GLY A 34 -6.41 -10.92 -7.44
C GLY A 34 -5.59 -9.93 -6.61
N TYR A 35 -4.77 -9.14 -7.29
CA TYR A 35 -4.24 -7.90 -6.74
C TYR A 35 -5.38 -6.90 -6.54
N PHE A 36 -5.31 -6.10 -5.48
CA PHE A 36 -6.22 -5.00 -5.23
C PHE A 36 -5.52 -3.69 -5.62
N PRO A 37 -5.74 -3.16 -6.84
CA PRO A 37 -5.15 -1.89 -7.22
C PRO A 37 -5.76 -0.78 -6.37
N VAL A 38 -4.88 0.08 -5.86
CA VAL A 38 -5.30 1.30 -5.18
C VAL A 38 -4.82 2.47 -6.05
N PRO A 39 -5.61 2.91 -7.05
CA PRO A 39 -5.17 3.91 -8.02
C PRO A 39 -4.69 5.21 -7.37
N ALA A 40 -5.30 5.60 -6.24
CA ALA A 40 -4.90 6.77 -5.47
C ALA A 40 -3.45 6.71 -4.94
N LEU A 41 -2.88 5.51 -4.74
CA LEU A 41 -1.48 5.34 -4.34
C LEU A 41 -0.52 5.32 -5.53
N LYS A 42 -1.04 5.16 -6.76
CA LYS A 42 -0.25 5.16 -7.99
C LYS A 42 -0.26 6.54 -8.64
N TYR A 43 -1.44 7.11 -8.85
CA TYR A 43 -1.62 8.45 -9.42
C TYR A 43 -2.10 9.37 -8.31
N VAL A 44 -1.15 9.87 -7.54
CA VAL A 44 -1.42 10.62 -6.32
C VAL A 44 -1.91 12.04 -6.66
N ARG A 45 -3.06 12.42 -6.11
CA ARG A 45 -3.74 13.69 -6.41
C ARG A 45 -4.47 14.23 -5.19
N GLY A 46 -4.75 15.53 -5.22
CA GLY A 46 -5.61 16.19 -4.25
C GLY A 46 -5.13 16.00 -2.80
N PRO A 47 -6.05 15.81 -1.84
CA PRO A 47 -5.71 15.73 -0.42
C PRO A 47 -4.65 14.68 -0.08
N PHE A 48 -4.59 13.59 -0.86
CA PHE A 48 -3.64 12.51 -0.59
C PHE A 48 -2.22 12.86 -1.05
N PHE A 49 -2.08 13.63 -2.14
CA PHE A 49 -0.79 14.19 -2.54
C PHE A 49 -0.31 15.21 -1.50
N GLU A 50 -1.22 16.07 -1.03
CA GLU A 50 -0.92 17.06 0.01
C GLU A 50 -0.44 16.41 1.31
N PHE A 51 -1.12 15.34 1.74
CA PHE A 51 -0.70 14.53 2.88
C PHE A 51 0.72 13.98 2.72
N MET A 52 1.07 13.42 1.55
CA MET A 52 2.45 12.95 1.31
C MET A 52 3.46 14.08 1.33
N ARG A 53 3.10 15.24 0.76
CA ARG A 53 3.96 16.42 0.75
C ARG A 53 4.26 16.86 2.17
N GLU A 54 3.24 16.99 3.01
CA GLU A 54 3.37 17.39 4.42
C GLU A 54 4.28 16.45 5.21
N ILE A 55 4.11 15.14 5.05
CA ILE A 55 4.98 14.14 5.71
C ILE A 55 6.44 14.35 5.34
N LEU A 56 6.73 14.49 4.04
CA LEU A 56 8.09 14.55 3.51
C LEU A 56 8.75 15.93 3.66
N SER A 57 7.96 16.99 3.78
CA SER A 57 8.45 18.34 4.06
C SER A 57 8.49 18.67 5.54
N SER A 58 8.12 17.75 6.43
CA SER A 58 8.05 18.01 7.87
C SER A 58 9.44 18.35 8.44
N PRO A 59 9.52 19.18 9.50
CA PRO A 59 10.78 19.44 10.18
C PRO A 59 11.47 18.16 10.67
N THR A 60 10.69 17.18 11.14
CA THR A 60 11.20 15.87 11.56
C THR A 60 11.87 15.12 10.41
N ALA A 61 11.21 15.07 9.24
CA ALA A 61 11.76 14.40 8.06
C ALA A 61 13.05 15.08 7.57
N GLN A 62 13.08 16.42 7.56
CA GLN A 62 14.26 17.19 7.16
C GLN A 62 15.42 17.01 8.13
N ALA A 63 15.16 17.11 9.44
CA ALA A 63 16.18 16.96 10.48
C ALA A 63 16.81 15.57 10.46
N ARG A 64 16.03 14.55 10.06
CA ARG A 64 16.50 13.17 9.95
C ARG A 64 17.54 12.97 8.84
N GLY A 65 17.45 13.72 7.75
CA GLY A 65 18.41 13.64 6.64
C GLY A 65 18.45 12.31 5.88
N LEU A 66 17.40 11.47 5.96
CA LEU A 66 17.36 10.19 5.22
C LEU A 66 17.13 10.35 3.72
N PHE A 67 16.46 11.44 3.32
CA PHE A 67 16.12 11.68 1.92
C PHE A 67 16.90 12.87 1.38
N GLU A 68 17.46 12.69 0.19
CA GLU A 68 18.07 13.76 -0.57
C GLU A 68 16.99 14.80 -0.97
N PRO A 69 17.03 16.05 -0.48
CA PRO A 69 15.96 17.02 -0.68
C PRO A 69 15.69 17.31 -2.15
N SER A 70 16.76 17.37 -2.96
CA SER A 70 16.65 17.59 -4.41
C SER A 70 15.91 16.45 -5.13
N TYR A 71 16.02 15.22 -4.62
CA TYR A 71 15.29 14.08 -5.16
C TYR A 71 13.82 14.09 -4.74
N VAL A 72 13.54 14.38 -3.46
CA VAL A 72 12.15 14.50 -2.96
C VAL A 72 11.39 15.58 -3.72
N ASN A 73 11.99 16.76 -3.92
CA ASN A 73 11.38 17.85 -4.67
C ASN A 73 11.06 17.47 -6.13
N ARG A 74 11.91 16.65 -6.75
CA ARG A 74 11.66 16.12 -8.10
C ARG A 74 10.46 15.17 -8.12
N LEU A 75 10.36 14.29 -7.12
CA LEU A 75 9.22 13.39 -7.00
C LEU A 75 7.91 14.15 -6.75
N LEU A 76 7.94 15.20 -5.94
CA LEU A 76 6.78 16.04 -5.64
C LEU A 76 6.35 16.89 -6.85
N SER A 77 7.28 17.38 -7.67
CA SER A 77 6.94 18.19 -8.84
C SER A 77 6.37 17.37 -10.00
N GLN A 78 6.73 16.08 -10.09
CA GLN A 78 6.32 15.19 -11.17
C GLN A 78 5.90 13.80 -10.64
N PRO A 79 4.87 13.73 -9.76
CA PRO A 79 4.54 12.50 -9.02
C PRO A 79 4.18 11.30 -9.90
N ASP A 80 3.67 11.56 -11.10
CA ASP A 80 3.24 10.54 -12.07
C ASP A 80 4.34 10.09 -13.04
N GLN A 81 5.55 10.64 -12.93
CA GLN A 81 6.66 10.28 -13.82
C GLN A 81 7.63 9.31 -13.14
N HIS A 82 7.37 8.93 -11.90
CA HIS A 82 8.34 8.25 -11.06
C HIS A 82 7.77 7.00 -10.38
N PHE A 83 7.82 5.89 -11.12
CA PHE A 83 7.39 4.57 -10.65
C PHE A 83 8.55 3.63 -10.35
N THR A 84 8.30 2.66 -9.47
CA THR A 84 9.18 1.50 -9.29
C THR A 84 9.06 0.54 -10.47
N ARG A 85 9.94 -0.46 -10.54
CA ARG A 85 9.88 -1.53 -11.56
C ARG A 85 8.53 -2.27 -11.54
N LEU A 86 7.88 -2.34 -10.38
CA LEU A 86 6.56 -2.94 -10.19
C LEU A 86 5.41 -1.94 -10.33
N GLN A 87 5.66 -0.78 -10.95
CA GLN A 87 4.63 0.21 -11.28
C GLN A 87 3.96 0.89 -10.06
N GLY A 88 4.61 0.89 -8.89
CA GLY A 88 4.16 1.64 -7.72
C GLY A 88 4.79 3.04 -7.65
N ALA A 89 4.06 4.05 -7.15
CA ALA A 89 4.59 5.42 -7.05
C ALA A 89 5.74 5.50 -6.05
N LYS A 90 6.92 5.96 -6.48
CA LYS A 90 8.07 6.12 -5.57
C LYS A 90 7.75 7.08 -4.43
N LEU A 91 7.03 8.16 -4.74
CA LEU A 91 6.61 9.15 -3.76
C LEU A 91 5.82 8.53 -2.59
N TRP A 92 4.91 7.60 -2.87
CA TRP A 92 4.17 6.87 -1.83
C TRP A 92 5.10 6.05 -0.93
N HIS A 93 6.11 5.37 -1.49
CA HIS A 93 7.03 4.57 -0.70
C HIS A 93 7.86 5.41 0.27
N LEU A 94 8.28 6.61 -0.15
CA LEU A 94 8.97 7.55 0.72
C LEU A 94 8.04 8.06 1.82
N ALA A 95 6.83 8.51 1.44
CA ALA A 95 5.88 9.08 2.39
C ALA A 95 5.43 8.06 3.44
N VAL A 96 5.12 6.82 3.04
CA VAL A 96 4.68 5.79 4.01
C VAL A 96 5.81 5.36 4.95
N PHE A 97 7.05 5.33 4.45
CA PHE A 97 8.19 5.01 5.29
C PHE A 97 8.46 6.11 6.33
N GLU A 98 8.47 7.37 5.90
CA GLU A 98 8.63 8.51 6.81
C GLU A 98 7.47 8.62 7.81
N LEU A 99 6.23 8.40 7.36
CA LEU A 99 5.06 8.36 8.24
C LEU A 99 5.22 7.28 9.32
N TRP A 100 5.72 6.10 8.95
CA TRP A 100 5.98 5.03 9.92
C TRP A 100 7.04 5.45 10.95
N LEU A 101 8.12 6.11 10.52
CA LEU A 101 9.14 6.62 11.45
C LEU A 101 8.55 7.64 12.42
N GLN A 102 7.78 8.61 11.92
CA GLN A 102 7.12 9.62 12.75
C GLN A 102 6.12 8.99 13.74
N GLN A 103 5.32 8.01 13.32
CA GLN A 103 4.37 7.33 14.22
C GLN A 103 5.04 6.49 15.31
N ASN A 104 6.28 6.05 15.09
CA ASN A 104 7.04 5.25 16.05
C ASN A 104 8.07 6.07 16.83
N ASN A 105 8.09 7.40 16.66
CA ASN A 105 9.06 8.31 17.30
C ASN A 105 10.53 7.88 17.08
N LEU A 106 10.81 7.29 15.92
CA LEU A 106 12.16 6.93 15.51
C LEU A 106 12.86 8.12 14.90
#